data_AF-A0A1M3B6N8-F1
#
_entry.id   AF-A0A1M3B6N8-F1
#
_cell.length_a   1.000
_cell.length_b   1.000
_cell.length_c   1.000
_cell.angle_alpha   90.00
_cell.angle_beta   90.00
_cell.angle_gamma   90.00
#
_symmetry.space_group_name_H-M   'P 1'
#
loop_
_entity.id
_entity.type
_entity.pdbx_description
1 polymer ?
#
loop_
_entity_poly.entity_id
_entity_poly.type
_entity_poly.pdbx_seq_one_letter_code
_entity_poly.pdbx_strand_id
1 'polypeptide(L)' 'MAETGDMIEAARTLMKSEPELSELIAEVEGVEVTMAEKGFGTRVELRAADGSGLLQEDLEAVLDQLAEPQRRPFS' A
#
# COMPACT_ATOMS: atom_id res chain seq x y z
N MET A 1 10.24 -17.09 -21.61
CA MET A 1 10.77 -16.04 -20.70
C MET A 1 9.74 -15.91 -19.59
N ALA A 2 10.19 -15.78 -18.33
CA ALA A 2 9.43 -16.17 -17.14
C ALA A 2 8.03 -15.55 -17.06
N GLU A 3 7.00 -16.38 -17.07
CA GLU A 3 5.65 -16.01 -16.66
C GLU A 3 5.56 -16.40 -15.18
N THR A 4 5.95 -15.46 -14.32
CA THR A 4 5.68 -15.56 -12.88
C THR A 4 4.16 -15.63 -12.73
N GLY A 5 3.63 -16.68 -12.09
CA GLY A 5 2.21 -16.73 -11.73
C GLY A 5 1.79 -15.40 -11.11
N ASP A 6 0.70 -14.83 -11.64
CA ASP A 6 0.33 -13.40 -11.70
C ASP A 6 0.07 -12.74 -10.32
N MET A 7 1.02 -12.85 -9.39
CA MET A 7 0.98 -12.13 -8.12
C MET A 7 1.25 -10.66 -8.41
N ILE A 8 0.24 -9.83 -8.20
CA ILE A 8 0.31 -8.39 -8.44
C ILE A 8 0.96 -7.69 -7.24
N GLU A 9 1.92 -6.83 -7.53
CA GLU A 9 2.65 -6.05 -6.55
C GLU A 9 2.69 -4.57 -6.96
N ALA A 10 2.51 -3.69 -5.98
CA ALA A 10 2.62 -2.25 -6.15
C ALA A 10 3.39 -1.65 -4.97
N ALA A 11 4.35 -0.79 -5.25
CA ALA A 11 5.13 -0.12 -4.21
C ALA A 11 5.18 1.39 -4.44
N ARG A 12 4.94 2.17 -3.39
CA ARG A 12 5.05 3.63 -3.42
C ARG A 12 5.66 4.16 -2.15
N THR A 13 6.49 5.19 -2.31
CA THR A 13 7.03 5.93 -1.16
C THR A 13 6.03 6.99 -0.75
N LEU A 14 5.61 6.93 0.51
CA LEU A 14 4.66 7.86 1.11
C LEU A 14 5.38 8.76 2.11
N MET A 15 5.12 10.07 2.07
CA MET A 15 5.66 11.02 3.06
C MET A 15 4.80 11.01 4.32
N LYS A 16 4.60 9.83 4.89
CA LYS A 16 3.86 9.56 6.12
C LYS A 16 4.71 8.67 7.02
N SER A 17 4.43 8.74 8.32
CA SER A 17 5.14 7.93 9.31
C SER A 17 4.63 6.49 9.28
N GLU A 18 5.50 5.51 9.53
CA GLU A 18 5.12 4.09 9.65
C GLU A 18 3.89 3.85 10.56
N PRO A 19 3.78 4.44 11.78
CA PRO A 19 2.59 4.25 12.61
C PRO A 19 1.31 4.77 11.95
N GLU A 20 1.34 5.93 11.31
CA GLU A 20 0.17 6.48 10.62
C GLU A 20 -0.28 5.59 9.46
N LEU A 21 0.68 5.05 8.70
CA LEU A 21 0.38 4.10 7.63
C LEU A 21 -0.15 2.77 8.17
N SER A 22 0.38 2.28 9.28
CA SER A 22 -0.09 1.05 9.90
C SER A 22 -1.55 1.10 10.32
N GLU A 23 -2.03 2.24 10.84
CA GLU A 23 -3.44 2.42 11.17
C GLU A 23 -4.34 2.40 9.93
N LEU A 24 -3.87 3.00 8.84
CA LEU A 24 -4.64 3.08 7.59
C LEU A 24 -4.65 1.76 6.81
N ILE A 25 -3.53 1.04 6.86
CA ILE A 25 -3.36 -0.25 6.19
C ILE A 25 -4.06 -1.37 6.97
N ALA A 26 -4.22 -1.24 8.28
CA ALA A 26 -5.00 -2.20 9.08
C ALA A 26 -6.46 -2.32 8.60
N GLU A 27 -6.98 -1.33 7.87
CA GLU A 27 -8.30 -1.37 7.25
C GLU A 27 -8.33 -2.10 5.89
N VAL A 28 -7.16 -2.43 5.32
CA VAL A 28 -7.02 -3.09 4.02
C VAL A 28 -6.86 -4.60 4.23
N GLU A 29 -7.96 -5.34 4.14
CA GLU A 29 -7.96 -6.81 4.20
C GLU A 29 -7.69 -7.45 2.83
N GLY A 30 -7.02 -8.61 2.81
CA GLY A 30 -6.82 -9.42 1.60
C GLY A 30 -5.57 -9.09 0.78
N VAL A 31 -4.70 -8.20 1.27
CA VAL A 31 -3.39 -7.89 0.66
C VAL A 31 -2.27 -8.04 1.69
N GLU A 32 -1.12 -8.52 1.24
CA GLU A 32 0.12 -8.48 2.01
C GLU A 32 0.74 -7.09 1.91
N VAL A 33 0.97 -6.45 3.05
CA VAL A 33 1.57 -5.12 3.09
C VAL A 33 2.91 -5.13 3.80
N THR A 34 3.93 -4.63 3.11
CA THR A 34 5.28 -4.47 3.62
C THR A 34 5.60 -2.98 3.71
N MET A 35 6.03 -2.54 4.90
CA MET A 35 6.43 -1.16 5.15
C MET A 35 7.94 -1.12 5.43
N ALA A 36 8.61 -0.14 4.85
CA ALA A 36 10.03 0.12 5.08
C ALA A 36 10.26 1.61 5.24
N GLU A 37 10.48 2.06 6.49
CA GLU A 37 10.84 3.44 6.78
C GLU A 37 12.21 3.79 6.19
N LYS A 38 12.29 4.90 5.46
CA LYS A 38 13.53 5.41 4.87
C LYS A 38 13.63 6.93 5.01
N GLY A 39 14.16 7.37 6.14
CA GLY A 39 14.57 8.75 6.40
C GLY A 39 13.40 9.74 6.51
N PHE A 40 12.85 10.20 5.38
CA PHE A 40 11.76 11.20 5.31
C PHE A 40 10.44 10.65 4.74
N GLY A 41 10.35 9.33 4.57
CA GLY A 41 9.14 8.68 4.11
C GLY A 41 9.19 7.17 4.33
N THR A 42 8.02 6.57 4.25
CA THR A 42 7.84 5.13 4.41
C THR A 42 7.50 4.54 3.06
N ARG A 43 8.28 3.56 2.62
CA ARG A 43 7.97 2.79 1.43
C ARG A 43 6.91 1.77 1.81
N VAL A 44 5.74 1.85 1.18
CA VAL A 44 4.67 0.87 1.32
C VAL A 44 4.64 0.04 0.06
N GLU A 45 4.66 -1.27 0.25
CA GLU A 45 4.57 -2.26 -0.81
C GLU A 45 3.38 -3.17 -0.52
N LEU A 46 2.41 -3.18 -1.43
CA LEU A 46 1.23 -4.01 -1.39
C LEU A 46 1.42 -5.17 -2.37
N ARG A 47 1.06 -6.37 -1.95
CA ARG A 47 1.08 -7.58 -2.78
C ARG A 47 -0.26 -8.28 -2.63
N ALA A 48 -0.85 -8.71 -3.74
CA ALA A 48 -2.06 -9.51 -3.72
C ALA A 48 -1.86 -10.81 -4.51
N ALA A 49 -2.42 -11.90 -3.99
CA ALA A 49 -2.39 -13.19 -4.66
C ALA A 49 -3.27 -13.18 -5.91
N ASP A 50 -2.86 -13.92 -6.93
CA ASP A 50 -3.67 -14.18 -8.11
C ASP A 50 -4.99 -14.86 -7.69
N GLY A 51 -6.13 -14.23 -8.00
CA GLY A 51 -7.45 -14.70 -7.59
C GLY A 51 -8.07 -13.98 -6.38
N SER A 52 -7.38 -13.00 -5.77
CA SER A 52 -8.02 -12.10 -4.79
C SER A 52 -9.08 -11.18 -5.41
N GLY A 53 -9.14 -11.10 -6.75
CA GLY A 53 -10.03 -10.20 -7.48
C GLY A 53 -9.58 -8.74 -7.52
N LEU A 54 -8.41 -8.45 -6.93
CA LEU A 54 -7.75 -7.15 -6.97
C LEU A 54 -6.90 -7.06 -8.25
N LEU A 55 -6.82 -5.87 -8.83
CA LEU A 55 -5.92 -5.55 -9.93
C LEU A 55 -4.75 -4.69 -9.44
N GLN A 56 -3.72 -4.58 -10.27
CA GLN A 56 -2.62 -3.63 -10.01
C GLN A 56 -3.14 -2.22 -9.78
N GLU A 57 -4.14 -1.80 -10.56
CA GLU A 57 -4.79 -0.50 -10.44
C GLU A 57 -5.49 -0.30 -9.08
N ASP A 58 -6.07 -1.37 -8.48
CA ASP A 58 -6.65 -1.31 -7.14
C ASP A 58 -5.57 -1.09 -6.08
N LEU A 59 -4.43 -1.80 -6.19
CA LEU A 59 -3.29 -1.62 -5.28
C LEU A 59 -2.73 -0.19 -5.41
N GLU A 60 -2.61 0.32 -6.63
CA GLU A 60 -2.18 1.70 -6.88
C GLU A 60 -3.17 2.73 -6.33
N ALA A 61 -4.49 2.48 -6.43
CA ALA A 61 -5.53 3.34 -5.86
C ALA A 61 -5.49 3.36 -4.33
N VAL A 62 -5.24 2.22 -3.68
CA VAL A 62 -5.02 2.15 -2.22
C VAL A 62 -3.76 2.94 -1.84
N LEU A 63 -2.64 2.76 -2.57
CA LEU A 63 -1.42 3.53 -2.34
C LEU A 63 -1.64 5.03 -2.57
N ASP A 64 -2.46 5.42 -3.54
CA ASP A 64 -2.79 6.81 -3.79
C ASP A 64 -3.63 7.39 -2.66
N GLN A 65 -4.68 6.70 -2.18
CA GLN A 65 -5.43 7.11 -0.99
C GLN A 65 -4.55 7.21 0.27
N LEU A 66 -3.60 6.29 0.44
CA LEU A 66 -2.64 6.35 1.53
C LEU A 66 -1.70 7.56 1.37
N ALA A 67 -1.34 7.91 0.13
CA ALA A 67 -0.54 9.09 -0.21
C ALA A 67 -1.29 10.41 -0.06
N GLU A 68 -2.62 10.39 -0.23
CA GLU A 68 -3.43 11.59 -0.10
C GLU A 68 -3.31 12.15 1.32
N PRO A 69 -3.10 13.48 1.46
CA PRO A 69 -3.12 14.12 2.75
C PRO A 69 -4.55 14.04 3.27
N GLN A 70 -4.80 13.06 4.14
CA GLN A 70 -6.07 12.99 4.85
C GLN A 70 -6.21 14.27 5.65
N ARG A 71 -7.10 15.14 5.21
CA ARG A 71 -7.57 16.30 5.99
C ARG A 71 -8.39 15.76 7.15
N ARG A 72 -7.75 15.08 8.09
CA ARG A 72 -8.34 14.77 9.38
C ARG A 72 -8.44 16.14 10.08
N PRO A 73 -9.65 16.68 10.34
CA PRO A 73 -9.74 17.85 11.20
C PRO A 73 -9.10 17.45 12.53
N PHE A 74 -8.07 18.17 12.96
CA PHE A 74 -7.50 17.99 14.29
C PHE A 74 -8.66 18.16 15.28
N SER A 75 -9.06 17.08 15.95
CA SER A 75 -10.04 17.12 17.04
C SER A 75 -9.44 16.55 18.31
#